data_AF-A0AAU6YPY0-F1
#
_entry.id   AF-A0AAU6YPY0-F1
#
_cell.length_a   1.000
_cell.length_b   1.000
_cell.length_c   1.000
_cell.angle_alpha   90.00
_cell.angle_beta   90.00
_cell.angle_gamma   90.00
#
_symmetry.space_group_name_H-M   'P 1'
#
loop_
_entity.id
_entity.type
_entity.pdbx_description
1 polymer ?
#
loop_
_entity_poly.entity_id
_entity_poly.type
_entity_poly.pdbx_seq_one_letter_code
_entity_poly.pdbx_strand_id
1 'polypeptide(L)'
;MSKLFNAEKVLWLAAQEKPLHVSPKEAACFSDLDGIVEERLAAGHLEKCGSDDSGDYYRCTRAGLIDLYKMKIAWRKKNGKSIEKEMAKLNELLASAS
;
A
#
# COMPACT_ATOMS: atom_id res chain seq x y z
N MET A 1 11.49 19.32 -1.99
CA MET A 1 11.03 18.55 -0.81
C MET A 1 10.90 17.10 -1.23
N SER A 2 11.47 16.17 -0.46
CA SER A 2 11.34 14.73 -0.73
C SER A 2 9.97 14.28 -0.27
N LYS A 3 9.14 13.72 -1.18
CA LYS A 3 7.86 13.13 -0.81
C LYS A 3 8.09 12.01 0.22
N LEU A 4 7.53 12.15 1.42
CA LEU A 4 7.73 11.21 2.52
C LEU A 4 7.02 9.86 2.27
N PHE A 5 6.00 9.88 1.41
CA PHE A 5 5.18 8.74 1.03
C PHE A 5 5.12 8.57 -0.48
N ASN A 6 4.97 7.31 -0.90
CA ASN A 6 4.64 6.91 -2.26
C ASN A 6 3.66 5.73 -2.20
N ALA A 7 3.06 5.39 -3.32
CA ALA A 7 2.08 4.30 -3.41
C ALA A 7 2.59 2.97 -2.85
N GLU A 8 3.84 2.58 -3.19
CA GLU A 8 4.43 1.34 -2.69
C GLU A 8 4.50 1.32 -1.16
N LYS A 9 4.95 2.42 -0.56
CA LYS A 9 5.09 2.56 0.89
C LYS A 9 3.74 2.53 1.59
N VAL A 10 2.72 3.19 1.03
CA VAL A 10 1.35 3.18 1.58
C VAL A 10 0.76 1.78 1.58
N LEU A 11 0.84 1.06 0.45
CA LEU A 11 0.36 -0.32 0.36
C LEU A 11 1.15 -1.26 1.27
N TRP A 12 2.47 -1.06 1.42
CA TRP A 12 3.30 -1.84 2.33
C TRP A 12 2.94 -1.60 3.80
N LEU A 13 2.67 -0.35 4.21
CA LEU A 13 2.23 -0.02 5.56
C LEU A 13 0.86 -0.63 5.87
N ALA A 14 -0.09 -0.53 4.93
CA ALA A 14 -1.43 -1.08 5.09
C ALA A 14 -1.47 -2.63 5.06
N ALA A 15 -0.40 -3.28 4.57
CA ALA A 15 -0.24 -4.73 4.54
C ALA A 15 0.39 -5.32 5.82
N GLN A 16 0.79 -4.48 6.79
CA GLN A 16 1.34 -4.94 8.05
C GLN A 16 0.23 -5.52 8.96
N GLU A 17 0.64 -6.15 10.07
CA GLU A 17 -0.31 -6.68 11.07
C GLU A 17 -1.23 -5.59 11.62
N LYS A 18 -0.65 -4.41 11.88
CA LYS A 18 -1.38 -3.20 12.27
C LYS A 18 -1.87 -2.45 11.04
N PRO A 19 -3.13 -2.00 11.00
CA PRO A 19 -3.65 -1.22 9.89
C PRO A 19 -2.95 0.13 9.78
N LEU A 20 -2.95 0.68 8.57
CA LEU A 20 -2.45 2.03 8.30
C LEU A 20 -3.40 3.05 8.94
N HIS A 21 -2.90 3.80 9.91
CA HIS A 21 -3.62 4.91 10.51
C HIS A 21 -3.36 6.19 9.72
N VAL A 22 -4.43 6.93 9.42
CA VAL A 22 -4.40 8.24 8.77
C VAL A 22 -5.09 9.23 9.70
N SER A 23 -4.33 10.20 10.22
CA SER A 23 -4.86 11.20 11.15
C SER A 23 -5.71 12.23 10.40
N PRO A 24 -6.79 12.79 10.98
CA PRO A 24 -7.52 13.90 10.36
C PRO A 24 -6.64 15.17 10.21
N LYS A 25 -5.51 15.24 10.93
CA LYS A 25 -4.53 16.32 10.83
C LYS A 25 -3.47 16.09 9.74
N GLU A 26 -3.47 14.95 9.05
CA GLU A 26 -2.47 14.65 8.01
C GLU A 26 -2.52 15.67 6.87
N ALA A 27 -3.71 16.15 6.52
CA ALA A 27 -3.92 17.20 5.52
C ALA A 27 -3.23 18.53 5.91
N ALA A 28 -3.14 18.82 7.21
CA ALA A 28 -2.44 19.99 7.75
C ALA A 28 -0.92 19.81 7.83
N CYS A 29 -0.43 18.57 7.74
CA CYS A 29 1.00 18.21 7.79
C CYS A 29 1.70 18.19 6.43
N PHE A 30 1.05 18.67 5.35
CA PHE A 30 1.59 18.69 3.98
C PHE A 30 2.08 17.31 3.49
N SER A 31 1.44 16.24 3.96
CA SER A 31 1.76 14.87 3.55
C SER A 31 0.96 14.51 2.31
N ASP A 32 1.61 14.01 1.25
CA ASP A 32 0.92 13.40 0.09
C ASP A 32 0.11 12.13 0.49
N LEU A 33 0.14 11.71 1.77
CA LEU A 33 -0.45 10.46 2.25
C LEU A 33 -1.96 10.39 2.00
N ASP A 34 -2.70 11.46 2.29
CA ASP A 34 -4.17 11.47 2.18
C ASP A 34 -4.62 11.21 0.74
N GLY A 35 -4.09 11.99 -0.21
CA GLY A 35 -4.37 11.79 -1.63
C GLY A 35 -3.96 10.40 -2.15
N ILE A 36 -2.81 9.87 -1.70
CA ILE A 36 -2.40 8.51 -2.08
C ILE A 36 -3.38 7.48 -1.51
N VAL A 37 -3.85 7.65 -0.27
CA VAL A 37 -4.82 6.74 0.35
C VAL A 37 -6.16 6.79 -0.39
N GLU A 38 -6.66 7.98 -0.71
CA GLU A 38 -7.88 8.16 -1.51
C GLU A 38 -7.78 7.50 -2.89
N GLU A 39 -6.67 7.72 -3.61
CA GLU A 39 -6.44 7.08 -4.91
C GLU A 39 -6.43 5.55 -4.81
N ARG A 40 -5.83 5.00 -3.75
CA ARG A 40 -5.74 3.54 -3.56
C ARG A 40 -7.05 2.94 -3.05
N LEU A 41 -7.84 3.68 -2.28
CA LEU A 41 -9.22 3.30 -1.93
C LEU A 41 -10.09 3.25 -3.19
N ALA A 42 -10.05 4.29 -4.02
CA ALA A 42 -10.81 4.34 -5.27
C ALA A 42 -10.45 3.21 -6.24
N ALA A 43 -9.18 2.79 -6.26
CA ALA A 43 -8.70 1.65 -7.02
C ALA A 43 -9.04 0.27 -6.39
N GLY A 44 -9.66 0.23 -5.20
CA GLY A 44 -9.95 -1.00 -4.47
C GLY A 44 -8.70 -1.70 -3.91
N HIS A 45 -7.57 -0.99 -3.83
CA HIS A 45 -6.31 -1.50 -3.29
C HIS A 45 -6.23 -1.37 -1.75
N LEU A 46 -7.03 -0.47 -1.18
CA LEU A 46 -7.20 -0.29 0.25
C LEU A 46 -8.68 -0.46 0.63
N GLU A 47 -8.93 -0.87 1.86
CA GLU A 47 -10.24 -0.88 2.48
C GLU A 47 -10.17 -0.22 3.86
N LYS A 48 -11.21 0.56 4.21
CA LYS A 48 -11.33 1.14 5.55
C LYS A 48 -11.79 0.05 6.52
N CYS A 49 -10.99 -0.23 7.54
CA CYS A 49 -11.28 -1.28 8.53
C CYS A 49 -11.69 -0.73 9.90
N GLY A 50 -11.67 0.59 10.10
CA GLY A 50 -12.08 1.22 11.34
C GLY A 50 -11.85 2.72 11.34
N SER A 51 -12.35 3.37 12.39
CA SER A 51 -12.16 4.79 12.67
C SER A 51 -12.31 5.03 14.17
N ASP A 52 -11.53 5.96 14.71
CA ASP A 52 -11.62 6.45 16.09
C ASP A 52 -11.41 7.97 16.11
N ASP A 53 -11.46 8.61 17.28
CA ASP A 53 -11.17 10.04 17.49
C ASP A 53 -9.76 10.44 16.97
N SER A 54 -8.84 9.47 16.93
CA SER A 54 -7.49 9.67 16.40
C SER A 54 -7.39 9.68 14.87
N GLY A 55 -8.37 9.12 14.15
CA GLY A 55 -8.38 9.03 12.69
C GLY A 55 -8.90 7.71 12.11
N ASP A 56 -8.60 7.51 10.83
CA ASP A 56 -9.10 6.38 10.04
C ASP A 56 -8.04 5.28 9.87
N TYR A 57 -8.50 4.03 9.81
CA TYR A 57 -7.64 2.87 9.69
C TYR A 57 -7.92 2.11 8.41
N TYR A 58 -6.86 1.78 7.67
CA TYR A 58 -6.92 1.14 6.36
C TYR A 58 -6.11 -0.15 6.31
N ARG A 59 -6.64 -1.17 5.65
CA ARG A 59 -5.94 -2.41 5.33
C ARG A 59 -5.73 -2.54 3.83
N CYS A 60 -4.64 -3.22 3.48
CA CYS A 60 -4.32 -3.54 2.09
C CYS A 60 -5.20 -4.72 1.65
N THR A 61 -5.95 -4.53 0.56
CA THR A 61 -6.73 -5.60 -0.03
C THR A 61 -5.82 -6.57 -0.77
N ARG A 62 -6.35 -7.73 -1.17
CA ARG A 62 -5.61 -8.64 -2.07
C ARG A 62 -5.19 -7.97 -3.38
N ALA A 63 -6.06 -7.13 -3.96
CA ALA A 63 -5.73 -6.37 -5.16
C ALA A 63 -4.57 -5.38 -4.90
N GLY A 64 -4.58 -4.71 -3.74
CA GLY A 64 -3.49 -3.85 -3.30
C GLY A 64 -2.18 -4.60 -3.07
N LEU A 65 -2.22 -5.81 -2.51
CA LEU A 65 -1.04 -6.66 -2.36
C LEU A 65 -0.45 -7.05 -3.72
N ILE A 66 -1.29 -7.40 -4.69
CA ILE A 66 -0.85 -7.70 -6.06
C ILE A 66 -0.15 -6.47 -6.67
N ASP A 67 -0.74 -5.27 -6.55
CA ASP A 67 -0.15 -4.02 -7.05
C ASP A 67 1.19 -3.71 -6.36
N LEU A 68 1.27 -3.89 -5.04
CA LEU A 68 2.48 -3.74 -4.25
C LEU A 68 3.62 -4.63 -4.76
N TYR A 69 3.36 -5.93 -4.97
CA TYR A 69 4.40 -6.85 -5.44
C TYR A 69 4.82 -6.55 -6.89
N LYS A 70 3.90 -6.10 -7.75
CA LYS A 70 4.25 -5.61 -9.10
C LYS A 70 5.20 -4.39 -9.03
N MET A 71 4.91 -3.43 -8.14
CA MET A 71 5.79 -2.26 -7.93
C MET A 71 7.18 -2.68 -7.42
N LYS A 72 7.24 -3.58 -6.43
CA LYS A 72 8.52 -4.10 -5.91
C LYS A 72 9.34 -4.80 -6.99
N ILE A 73 8.71 -5.62 -7.82
CA ILE A 73 9.37 -6.29 -8.96
C ILE A 73 9.91 -5.25 -9.94
N ALA A 74 9.12 -4.25 -10.32
CA ALA A 74 9.53 -3.20 -11.25
C ALA A 74 10.75 -2.42 -10.72
N TRP A 75 10.72 -2.02 -9.44
CA TRP A 75 11.85 -1.34 -8.81
C TRP A 75 13.09 -2.23 -8.75
N ARG A 76 12.95 -3.49 -8.33
CA ARG A 76 14.06 -4.44 -8.25
C ARG A 76 14.69 -4.72 -9.61
N LYS A 77 13.89 -4.93 -10.66
CA LYS A 77 14.38 -5.08 -12.04
C LYS A 77 15.19 -3.86 -12.48
N LYS A 78 14.68 -2.65 -12.23
CA LYS A 78 15.37 -1.40 -12.57
C LYS A 78 16.71 -1.24 -11.83
N ASN A 79 16.83 -1.80 -10.63
CA ASN A 79 18.02 -1.70 -9.78
C ASN A 79 18.91 -2.96 -9.82
N GLY A 80 18.66 -3.90 -10.74
CA GLY A 80 19.45 -5.14 -10.87
C GLY A 80 19.39 -6.06 -9.64
N LYS A 81 18.29 -6.02 -8.86
CA LYS A 81 18.08 -6.87 -7.67
C LYS A 81 17.29 -8.12 -8.05
N SER A 82 17.53 -9.24 -7.36
CA SER A 82 16.71 -10.46 -7.54
C SER A 82 15.24 -10.17 -7.20
N ILE A 83 14.35 -10.74 -8.00
CA ILE A 83 12.88 -10.61 -7.94
C ILE A 83 12.19 -11.92 -7.57
N GLU A 84 12.94 -12.99 -7.34
CA GLU A 84 12.39 -14.36 -7.21
C GLU A 84 11.39 -14.45 -6.07
N LYS A 85 11.70 -13.84 -4.91
CA LYS A 85 10.82 -13.84 -3.73
C LYS A 85 9.52 -13.07 -4.00
N GLU A 86 9.63 -11.91 -4.61
CA GLU A 86 8.49 -11.07 -4.94
C GLU A 86 7.61 -11.69 -6.03
N MET A 87 8.21 -12.37 -7.00
CA MET A 87 7.50 -13.14 -8.02
C MET A 87 6.79 -14.36 -7.42
N ALA A 88 7.46 -15.10 -6.53
CA ALA A 88 6.84 -16.23 -5.84
C ALA A 88 5.59 -15.76 -5.08
N LYS A 89 5.71 -14.68 -4.31
CA LYS A 89 4.58 -14.13 -3.56
C LYS A 89 3.46 -13.59 -4.45
N LEU A 90 3.81 -12.95 -5.56
CA LEU A 90 2.83 -12.51 -6.56
C LEU A 90 2.08 -13.70 -7.16
N ASN A 91 2.78 -14.77 -7.51
CA ASN A 91 2.17 -16.00 -8.05
C ASN A 91 1.27 -16.68 -7.02
N GLU A 92 1.70 -16.78 -5.76
CA GLU A 92 0.85 -17.28 -4.67
C GLU A 92 -0.44 -16.46 -4.56
N LEU A 93 -0.30 -15.13 -4.52
CA LEU A 93 -1.44 -14.23 -4.45
C LEU A 93 -2.39 -14.49 -5.61
N LEU A 94 -1.89 -14.56 -6.85
CA LEU A 94 -2.70 -14.78 -8.06
C LEU A 94 -3.34 -16.18 -8.11
N ALA A 95 -2.64 -17.23 -7.67
CA ALA A 95 -3.12 -18.60 -7.69
C ALA A 95 -4.28 -18.85 -6.73
N SER A 96 -4.33 -18.15 -5.59
CA SER A 96 -5.43 -18.24 -4.62
C SER A 96 -6.75 -17.57 -5.07
N ALA A 97 -6.89 -17.16 -6.35
CA ALA A 97 -8.17 -16.70 -6.92
C ALA A 97 -8.92 -17.76 -7.73
N SER A 98 -8.39 -18.98 -7.83
CA SER A 98 -9.03 -20.09 -8.55
C SER A 98 -9.90 -20.94 -7.63
#